data_AF-A0A7C2AHL8-F1
#
_entry.id   AF-A0A7C2AHL8-F1
#
_cell.length_a   1.000
_cell.length_b   1.000
_cell.length_c   1.000
_cell.angle_alpha   90.00
_cell.angle_beta   90.00
_cell.angle_gamma   90.00
#
_symmetry.space_group_name_H-M   'P 1'
#
loop_
_entity.id
_entity.type
_entity.pdbx_description
1 polymer ?
#
loop_
_entity_poly.entity_id
_entity_poly.type
_entity_poly.pdbx_seq_one_letter_code
_entity_poly.pdbx_strand_id
1 'polypeptide(L)'
;MCRSLTPKMLPQNRCSCRSLNRLRSMQSTHFFDLENQRLTTWEQLYEAAVSGDLTSAMNEMRTLRDIERYWAYPGRETYEQLSSYLAENEHQSFQLLCGNLLTTLKEKRYRAKAFTPFHSNLNMLDKPQSGLLATHYANENKKKALKPYFEVLIVHPSPEEYEALYRNSLEKFITFHDNALYDVLFVDNYYDAIIAILSNPMIQACIYLEGFSTQRDESQTLLNAFEPFFQGVPGCSDDMVVALKKHVASLRPDIDQYYICSDYATPAQIAHFDHIISLQSPTLFADIHHQILSGLEQRYSTPFFDALRSYANKPKGAFHALPISQGQSIEASYWINDVADFYGEGIFAAETSSTLGGMDSIMDPRGSISQAQNKAARLFRSKQTYFVTNGTTAANKIVMQANLHPDDIVLASADCHKSIPYSVLLAGAKPIFLETYPLNQYDLYGCVTLKRIKEVLLDLKQQGELHRVKQITLTNATFDGIIYNVKRYMMDILAIKPDIIFHWDEAWFSFGYFNPLYHGKTAMDAANALTSMK
;
A
#
# COMPACT_ATOMS: atom_id res chain seq x y z
N MET A 1 21.80 37.89 47.03
CA MET A 1 21.23 39.23 47.29
C MET A 1 20.99 39.93 45.96
N CYS A 2 19.75 40.36 45.75
CA CYS A 2 19.17 40.89 44.51
C CYS A 2 19.78 42.21 44.02
N ARG A 3 19.69 42.43 42.69
CA ARG A 3 19.26 43.66 41.99
C ARG A 3 19.26 43.36 40.47
N SER A 4 18.14 42.98 39.86
CA SER A 4 17.04 43.81 39.32
C SER A 4 17.47 44.85 38.27
N LEU A 5 17.39 44.49 36.99
CA LEU A 5 17.18 45.43 35.89
C LEU A 5 16.13 44.85 34.93
N THR A 6 14.99 45.53 34.91
CA THR A 6 13.79 45.31 34.09
C THR A 6 14.05 45.44 32.59
N PRO A 7 13.44 44.62 31.72
CA PRO A 7 13.42 44.86 30.28
C PRO A 7 12.27 45.80 29.88
N LYS A 8 12.60 46.82 29.08
CA LYS A 8 11.67 47.75 28.43
C LYS A 8 10.72 47.01 27.48
N MET A 9 9.42 47.26 27.62
CA MET A 9 8.40 46.91 26.64
C MET A 9 8.59 47.76 25.36
N LEU A 10 8.57 47.09 24.20
CA LEU A 10 8.37 47.68 22.87
C LEU A 10 7.12 47.04 22.24
N PRO A 11 6.44 47.74 21.32
CA PRO A 11 4.98 47.76 21.26
C PRO A 11 4.36 46.54 20.57
N GLN A 12 3.18 46.16 21.09
CA GLN A 12 2.27 45.19 20.50
C GLN A 12 1.81 45.66 19.11
N ASN A 13 2.43 45.15 18.05
CA ASN A 13 1.81 45.15 16.73
C ASN A 13 0.69 44.10 16.73
N ARG A 14 -0.56 44.58 16.84
CA ARG A 14 -1.78 43.83 16.57
C ARG A 14 -1.78 43.38 15.11
N CYS A 15 -1.24 42.20 14.84
CA CYS A 15 -1.51 41.49 13.59
C CYS A 15 -2.76 40.63 13.78
N SER A 16 -3.72 40.82 12.89
CA SER A 16 -5.12 40.40 13.00
C SER A 16 -5.32 38.91 13.31
N CYS A 17 -6.17 38.63 14.32
CA CYS A 17 -6.82 37.35 14.60
C CYS A 17 -7.79 36.91 13.48
N ARG A 18 -7.35 36.90 12.22
CA ARG A 18 -8.13 36.42 11.06
C ARG A 18 -7.60 35.11 10.47
N SER A 19 -6.41 34.64 10.86
CA SER A 19 -5.85 33.35 10.38
C SER A 19 -6.19 32.16 11.29
N LEU A 20 -6.37 32.37 12.60
CA LEU A 20 -6.65 31.30 13.56
C LEU A 20 -8.10 30.76 13.48
N ASN A 21 -9.05 31.56 13.03
CA ASN A 21 -10.44 31.11 12.82
C ASN A 21 -10.63 30.27 11.55
N ARG A 22 -9.68 30.26 10.61
CA ARG A 22 -9.71 29.33 9.46
C ARG A 22 -9.25 27.92 9.81
N LEU A 23 -8.47 27.75 10.88
CA LEU A 23 -8.04 26.44 11.37
C LEU A 23 -9.14 25.75 12.20
N ARG A 24 -10.06 26.53 12.79
CA ARG A 24 -11.22 25.97 13.53
C ARG A 24 -12.44 25.63 12.64
N SER A 25 -12.47 26.09 11.39
CA SER A 25 -13.52 25.71 10.43
C SER A 25 -13.16 24.47 9.58
N MET A 26 -12.04 23.79 9.87
CA MET A 26 -11.72 22.49 9.29
C MET A 26 -12.17 21.37 10.24
N GLN A 27 -13.47 21.32 10.56
CA GLN A 27 -14.11 20.09 11.05
C GLN A 27 -14.46 19.19 9.85
N SER A 28 -13.44 18.76 9.12
CA SER A 28 -13.58 17.86 7.97
C SER A 28 -12.41 16.86 7.94
N THR A 29 -12.08 16.28 9.09
CA THR A 29 -10.87 15.46 9.28
C THR A 29 -11.05 13.96 8.97
N HIS A 30 -11.89 13.58 8.01
CA HIS A 30 -12.09 12.16 7.63
C HIS A 30 -12.07 11.92 6.11
N PHE A 31 -11.23 12.62 5.35
CA PHE A 31 -11.31 12.62 3.88
C PHE A 31 -10.76 11.38 3.16
N PHE A 32 -10.03 10.47 3.83
CA PHE A 32 -9.22 9.48 3.10
C PHE A 32 -9.33 8.03 3.59
N ASP A 33 -10.26 7.77 4.51
CA ASP A 33 -10.44 6.43 5.05
C ASP A 33 -11.90 6.00 4.91
N LEU A 34 -12.29 5.78 3.66
CA LEU A 34 -13.62 5.30 3.34
C LEU A 34 -13.87 3.91 3.94
N GLU A 35 -12.85 3.08 4.22
CA GLU A 35 -13.03 1.81 4.93
C GLU A 35 -13.47 2.04 6.39
N ASN A 36 -12.83 2.97 7.11
CA ASN A 36 -13.27 3.31 8.46
C ASN A 36 -14.61 4.06 8.48
N GLN A 37 -14.84 4.96 7.52
CA GLN A 37 -16.14 5.61 7.38
C GLN A 37 -17.24 4.57 7.15
N ARG A 38 -17.02 3.63 6.21
CA ARG A 38 -17.91 2.50 5.94
C ARG A 38 -18.24 1.72 7.21
N LEU A 39 -17.22 1.30 7.98
CA LEU A 39 -17.44 0.57 9.23
C LEU A 39 -18.23 1.39 10.26
N THR A 40 -17.94 2.68 10.39
CA THR A 40 -18.65 3.59 11.31
C THR A 40 -20.12 3.73 10.90
N THR A 41 -20.40 3.87 9.60
CA THR A 41 -21.78 3.96 9.09
C THR A 41 -22.55 2.64 9.30
N TRP A 42 -21.90 1.47 9.18
CA TRP A 42 -22.51 0.20 9.58
C TRP A 42 -22.81 0.09 11.08
N GLU A 43 -21.93 0.62 11.93
CA GLU A 43 -22.18 0.69 13.38
C GLU A 43 -23.39 1.57 13.69
N GLN A 44 -23.46 2.75 13.07
CA GLN A 44 -24.58 3.68 13.21
C GLN A 44 -25.89 3.07 12.68
N LEU A 45 -25.84 2.36 11.55
CA LEU A 45 -26.99 1.64 11.02
C LEU A 45 -27.50 0.57 12.00
N TYR A 46 -26.59 -0.18 12.61
CA TYR A 46 -26.96 -1.20 13.59
C TYR A 46 -27.54 -0.59 14.88
N GLU A 47 -26.98 0.53 15.36
CA GLU A 47 -27.54 1.27 16.50
C GLU A 47 -28.95 1.82 16.21
N ALA A 48 -29.17 2.36 15.01
CA ALA A 48 -30.48 2.79 14.54
C ALA A 48 -31.47 1.60 14.45
N ALA A 49 -31.00 0.44 13.97
CA ALA A 49 -31.79 -0.79 13.93
C ALA A 49 -32.20 -1.29 15.33
N VAL A 50 -31.28 -1.24 16.30
CA VAL A 50 -31.53 -1.66 17.69
C VAL A 50 -32.48 -0.70 18.41
N SER A 51 -32.33 0.60 18.19
CA SER A 51 -33.17 1.64 18.80
C SER A 51 -34.56 1.76 18.15
N GLY A 52 -34.73 1.21 16.94
CA GLY A 52 -35.98 1.32 16.17
C GLY A 52 -36.17 2.69 15.50
N ASP A 53 -35.14 3.52 15.40
CA ASP A 53 -35.21 4.81 14.70
C ASP A 53 -35.11 4.62 13.19
N LEU A 54 -36.29 4.51 12.55
CA LEU A 54 -36.41 4.34 11.10
C LEU A 54 -35.84 5.53 10.31
N THR A 55 -35.92 6.75 10.84
CA THR A 55 -35.45 7.93 10.11
C THR A 55 -33.93 7.94 10.06
N SER A 56 -33.29 7.63 11.19
CA SER A 56 -31.84 7.43 11.24
C SER A 56 -31.42 6.27 10.35
N ALA A 57 -32.08 5.11 10.44
CA ALA A 57 -31.74 3.94 9.61
C ALA A 57 -31.84 4.23 8.11
N MET A 58 -32.87 4.95 7.66
CA MET A 58 -33.02 5.34 6.24
C MET A 58 -31.93 6.33 5.78
N ASN A 59 -31.48 7.23 6.65
CA ASN A 59 -30.39 8.14 6.34
C ASN A 59 -29.06 7.39 6.22
N GLU A 60 -28.75 6.53 7.19
CA GLU A 60 -27.51 5.73 7.16
C GLU A 60 -27.48 4.75 5.98
N MET A 61 -28.62 4.16 5.59
CA MET A 61 -28.73 3.35 4.37
C MET A 61 -28.36 4.15 3.12
N ARG A 62 -28.83 5.41 2.99
CA ARG A 62 -28.48 6.26 1.84
C ARG A 62 -26.99 6.55 1.81
N THR A 63 -26.38 6.87 2.95
CA THR A 63 -24.94 7.08 3.07
C THR A 63 -24.16 5.80 2.74
N LEU A 64 -24.61 4.63 3.22
CA LEU A 64 -24.00 3.36 2.89
C LEU A 64 -24.09 3.05 1.41
N ARG A 65 -25.20 3.32 0.74
CA ARG A 65 -25.33 3.09 -0.71
C ARG A 65 -24.22 3.78 -1.50
N ASP A 66 -23.90 5.02 -1.13
CA ASP A 66 -22.90 5.82 -1.83
C ASP A 66 -21.46 5.30 -1.56
N ILE A 67 -21.24 4.60 -0.43
CA ILE A 67 -19.94 4.04 -0.04
C ILE A 67 -19.78 2.57 -0.46
N GLU A 68 -20.77 1.72 -0.19
CA GLU A 68 -20.77 0.27 -0.43
C GLU A 68 -20.54 -0.10 -1.88
N ARG A 69 -20.90 0.78 -2.81
CA ARG A 69 -20.66 0.57 -4.25
C ARG A 69 -19.18 0.42 -4.62
N TYR A 70 -18.24 0.69 -3.71
CA TYR A 70 -16.80 0.51 -3.93
C TYR A 70 -16.23 -0.77 -3.29
N TRP A 71 -17.08 -1.67 -2.80
CA TRP A 71 -16.70 -3.00 -2.30
C TRP A 71 -17.57 -4.10 -2.91
N ALA A 72 -16.97 -5.27 -3.17
CA ALA A 72 -17.72 -6.41 -3.69
C ALA A 72 -18.63 -7.07 -2.62
N TYR A 73 -18.13 -7.20 -1.38
CA TYR A 73 -18.88 -7.71 -0.23
C TYR A 73 -19.41 -6.56 0.64
N PRO A 74 -20.67 -6.56 1.13
CA PRO A 74 -21.68 -7.62 1.10
C PRO A 74 -22.50 -7.72 -0.19
N GLY A 75 -22.27 -6.81 -1.13
CA GLY A 75 -22.88 -6.84 -2.46
C GLY A 75 -24.28 -6.22 -2.52
N ARG A 76 -24.74 -5.99 -3.76
CA ARG A 76 -25.99 -5.30 -4.08
C ARG A 76 -27.22 -6.02 -3.55
N GLU A 77 -27.29 -7.34 -3.72
CA GLU A 77 -28.43 -8.17 -3.27
C GLU A 77 -28.70 -8.02 -1.76
N THR A 78 -27.64 -8.00 -0.96
CA THR A 78 -27.75 -7.84 0.49
C THR A 78 -28.30 -6.47 0.86
N TYR A 79 -27.87 -5.42 0.14
CA TYR A 79 -28.38 -4.07 0.33
C TYR A 79 -29.86 -3.93 -0.09
N GLU A 80 -30.26 -4.57 -1.18
CA GLU A 80 -31.65 -4.62 -1.64
C GLU A 80 -32.55 -5.36 -0.65
N GLN A 81 -32.06 -6.43 -0.03
CA GLN A 81 -32.78 -7.13 1.04
C GLN A 81 -32.98 -6.24 2.28
N LEU A 82 -31.92 -5.55 2.74
CA LEU A 82 -32.02 -4.59 3.85
C LEU A 82 -33.05 -3.49 3.56
N SER A 83 -33.06 -3.00 2.32
CA SER A 83 -34.02 -2.00 1.86
C SER A 83 -35.45 -2.55 1.88
N SER A 84 -35.63 -3.81 1.49
CA SER A 84 -36.93 -4.50 1.49
C SER A 84 -37.45 -4.70 2.91
N TYR A 85 -36.62 -5.16 3.86
CA TYR A 85 -36.99 -5.29 5.27
C TYR A 85 -37.42 -3.96 5.89
N LEU A 86 -36.75 -2.84 5.54
CA LEU A 86 -37.18 -1.51 5.97
C LEU A 86 -38.52 -1.09 5.36
N ALA A 87 -38.75 -1.37 4.07
CA ALA A 87 -40.00 -1.02 3.39
C ALA A 87 -41.21 -1.82 3.92
N GLU A 88 -40.99 -3.08 4.30
CA GLU A 88 -42.01 -4.00 4.81
C GLU A 88 -42.21 -3.89 6.35
N ASN A 89 -41.44 -3.03 7.02
CA ASN A 89 -41.39 -2.88 8.49
C ASN A 89 -41.00 -4.17 9.24
N GLU A 90 -40.15 -5.01 8.65
CA GLU A 90 -39.60 -6.21 9.27
C GLU A 90 -38.40 -5.88 10.18
N HIS A 91 -38.64 -5.18 11.28
CA HIS A 91 -37.58 -4.66 12.15
C HIS A 91 -36.64 -5.74 12.72
N GLN A 92 -37.17 -6.92 13.05
CA GLN A 92 -36.36 -8.02 13.61
C GLN A 92 -35.40 -8.61 12.58
N SER A 93 -35.89 -8.87 11.36
CA SER A 93 -35.09 -9.37 10.23
C SER A 93 -34.00 -8.36 9.85
N PHE A 94 -34.37 -7.08 9.76
CA PHE A 94 -33.45 -5.99 9.48
C PHE A 94 -32.33 -5.89 10.53
N GLN A 95 -32.67 -5.86 11.82
CA GLN A 95 -31.70 -5.78 12.91
C GLN A 95 -30.74 -6.99 12.91
N LEU A 96 -31.27 -8.19 12.65
CA LEU A 96 -30.50 -9.42 12.60
C LEU A 96 -29.48 -9.39 11.45
N LEU A 97 -29.93 -9.06 10.24
CA LEU A 97 -29.06 -8.98 9.07
C LEU A 97 -27.96 -7.92 9.27
N CYS A 98 -28.32 -6.71 9.73
CA CYS A 98 -27.36 -5.64 10.05
C CYS A 98 -26.32 -6.11 11.07
N GLY A 99 -26.74 -6.76 12.16
CA GLY A 99 -25.83 -7.23 13.22
C GLY A 99 -24.88 -8.32 12.73
N ASN A 100 -25.39 -9.27 11.94
CA ASN A 100 -24.58 -10.35 11.35
C ASN A 100 -23.56 -9.81 10.33
N LEU A 101 -23.95 -8.83 9.51
CA LEU A 101 -23.06 -8.15 8.57
C LEU A 101 -21.97 -7.35 9.27
N LEU A 102 -22.35 -6.52 10.24
CA LEU A 102 -21.40 -5.74 11.02
C LEU A 102 -20.36 -6.63 11.71
N THR A 103 -20.80 -7.73 12.31
CA THR A 103 -19.91 -8.73 12.93
C THR A 103 -18.95 -9.33 11.90
N THR A 104 -19.48 -9.72 10.74
CA THR A 104 -18.69 -10.32 9.65
C THR A 104 -17.68 -9.34 9.06
N LEU A 105 -18.02 -8.07 8.93
CA LEU A 105 -17.14 -6.99 8.47
C LEU A 105 -16.03 -6.70 9.48
N LYS A 106 -16.37 -6.56 10.77
CA LYS A 106 -15.40 -6.34 11.86
C LYS A 106 -14.39 -7.46 11.99
N GLU A 107 -14.87 -8.71 11.95
CA GLU A 107 -14.01 -9.89 12.06
C GLU A 107 -13.36 -10.30 10.73
N LYS A 108 -13.69 -9.60 9.63
CA LYS A 108 -13.22 -9.88 8.27
C LYS A 108 -13.46 -11.33 7.85
N ARG A 109 -14.51 -11.97 8.37
CA ARG A 109 -14.84 -13.38 8.12
C ARG A 109 -15.25 -13.63 6.66
N TYR A 110 -15.73 -12.61 5.96
CA TYR A 110 -16.00 -12.68 4.52
C TYR A 110 -14.75 -12.96 3.68
N ARG A 111 -13.55 -12.67 4.22
CA ARG A 111 -12.25 -13.01 3.60
C ARG A 111 -11.84 -14.46 3.85
N ALA A 112 -12.48 -15.15 4.80
CA ALA A 112 -12.21 -16.55 5.08
C ALA A 112 -13.04 -17.44 4.14
N LYS A 113 -12.54 -18.66 3.89
CA LYS A 113 -13.14 -19.70 3.02
C LYS A 113 -14.62 -20.03 3.31
N ALA A 114 -15.18 -19.53 4.40
CA ALA A 114 -16.60 -19.66 4.73
C ALA A 114 -17.51 -18.90 3.74
N PHE A 115 -16.99 -17.90 3.04
CA PHE A 115 -17.75 -17.16 2.02
C PHE A 115 -17.52 -17.78 0.63
N THR A 116 -18.61 -18.14 -0.05
CA THR A 116 -18.55 -18.52 -1.47
C THR A 116 -18.54 -17.23 -2.30
N PRO A 117 -17.45 -16.92 -3.04
CA PRO A 117 -17.42 -15.75 -3.90
C PRO A 117 -18.57 -15.78 -4.91
N PHE A 118 -19.01 -14.61 -5.36
CA PHE A 118 -20.14 -14.43 -6.28
C PHE A 118 -21.53 -14.76 -5.71
N HIS A 119 -21.63 -15.11 -4.42
CA HIS A 119 -22.90 -15.32 -3.72
C HIS A 119 -23.07 -14.34 -2.57
N SER A 120 -24.26 -13.76 -2.41
CA SER A 120 -24.58 -12.86 -1.29
C SER A 120 -24.56 -13.55 0.08
N ASN A 121 -24.68 -14.89 0.12
CA ASN A 121 -24.82 -15.70 1.34
C ASN A 121 -25.97 -15.23 2.26
N LEU A 122 -26.93 -14.48 1.70
CA LEU A 122 -28.08 -13.87 2.38
C LEU A 122 -28.83 -14.88 3.26
N ASN A 123 -29.08 -16.07 2.72
CA ASN A 123 -29.79 -17.17 3.40
C ASN A 123 -29.14 -17.63 4.73
N MET A 124 -27.83 -17.39 4.90
CA MET A 124 -27.12 -17.67 6.16
C MET A 124 -27.07 -16.45 7.09
N LEU A 125 -27.02 -15.25 6.52
CA LEU A 125 -26.90 -13.99 7.24
C LEU A 125 -28.25 -13.51 7.82
N ASP A 126 -29.37 -13.94 7.23
CA ASP A 126 -30.73 -13.62 7.70
C ASP A 126 -31.25 -14.54 8.80
N LYS A 127 -30.43 -15.48 9.28
CA LYS A 127 -30.83 -16.45 10.31
C LYS A 127 -30.07 -16.24 11.61
N PRO A 128 -30.68 -16.55 12.77
CA PRO A 128 -29.99 -16.47 14.05
C PRO A 128 -28.82 -17.45 14.04
N GLN A 129 -27.60 -16.94 14.27
CA GLN A 129 -26.40 -17.77 14.39
C GLN A 129 -26.50 -18.61 15.67
N SER A 130 -27.11 -19.79 15.60
CA SER A 130 -27.11 -20.71 16.74
C SER A 130 -25.67 -21.10 17.09
N GLY A 131 -25.27 -20.86 18.34
CA GLY A 131 -23.88 -21.03 18.79
C GLY A 131 -23.30 -22.44 18.55
N LEU A 132 -24.14 -23.46 18.40
CA LEU A 132 -23.76 -24.85 18.11
C LEU A 132 -23.35 -25.09 16.65
N LEU A 133 -24.02 -24.46 15.68
CA LEU A 133 -23.67 -24.56 14.25
C LEU A 133 -22.41 -23.75 13.94
N ALA A 134 -22.24 -22.58 14.56
CA ALA A 134 -21.01 -21.78 14.44
C ALA A 134 -19.79 -22.55 14.98
N THR A 135 -19.90 -23.28 16.08
CA THR A 135 -18.79 -24.08 16.63
C THR A 135 -18.50 -25.35 15.82
N HIS A 136 -19.52 -26.03 15.28
CA HIS A 136 -19.31 -27.24 14.47
C HIS A 136 -18.82 -26.92 13.04
N TYR A 137 -19.35 -25.88 12.38
CA TYR A 137 -18.81 -25.39 11.11
C TYR A 137 -17.41 -24.79 11.26
N ALA A 138 -17.14 -24.06 12.35
CA ALA A 138 -15.80 -23.54 12.62
C ALA A 138 -14.79 -24.66 12.93
N ASN A 139 -15.18 -25.73 13.62
CA ASN A 139 -14.25 -26.82 13.96
C ASN A 139 -13.96 -27.77 12.78
N GLU A 140 -14.92 -28.01 11.87
CA GLU A 140 -14.63 -28.80 10.66
C GLU A 140 -13.84 -28.00 9.60
N ASN A 141 -14.08 -26.69 9.46
CA ASN A 141 -13.34 -25.84 8.52
C ASN A 141 -12.03 -25.26 9.07
N LYS A 142 -11.77 -25.29 10.39
CA LYS A 142 -10.44 -24.96 10.97
C LYS A 142 -9.31 -25.80 10.38
N LYS A 143 -9.62 -26.97 9.81
CA LYS A 143 -8.65 -27.84 9.13
C LYS A 143 -8.40 -27.50 7.65
N LYS A 144 -9.22 -26.65 7.02
CA LYS A 144 -8.99 -26.21 5.64
C LYS A 144 -8.16 -24.93 5.65
N ALA A 145 -7.00 -24.95 4.98
CA ALA A 145 -6.17 -23.78 4.82
C ALA A 145 -7.00 -22.59 4.31
N LEU A 146 -6.88 -21.45 5.00
CA LEU A 146 -7.47 -20.18 4.57
C LEU A 146 -6.79 -19.78 3.26
N LYS A 147 -7.58 -19.58 2.20
CA LYS A 147 -7.09 -19.00 0.95
C LYS A 147 -7.16 -17.48 1.04
N PRO A 148 -6.17 -16.73 0.52
CA PRO A 148 -6.28 -15.28 0.39
C PRO A 148 -7.49 -14.90 -0.47
N TYR A 149 -8.18 -13.83 -0.07
CA TYR A 149 -9.30 -13.21 -0.78
C TYR A 149 -8.88 -11.83 -1.32
N PHE A 150 -9.32 -11.48 -2.53
CA PHE A 150 -9.13 -10.16 -3.13
C PHE A 150 -10.31 -9.79 -4.03
N GLU A 151 -10.33 -8.56 -4.54
CA GLU A 151 -11.39 -8.05 -5.39
C GLU A 151 -10.84 -7.62 -6.77
N VAL A 152 -11.70 -7.73 -7.77
CA VAL A 152 -11.40 -7.37 -9.17
C VAL A 152 -12.35 -6.26 -9.58
N LEU A 153 -11.81 -5.10 -9.88
CA LEU A 153 -12.60 -3.98 -10.39
C LEU A 153 -12.86 -4.18 -11.88
N ILE A 154 -14.11 -4.04 -12.30
CA ILE A 154 -14.53 -4.08 -13.70
C ILE A 154 -15.17 -2.75 -14.04
N VAL A 155 -14.53 -1.99 -14.92
CA VAL A 155 -15.05 -0.72 -15.44
C VAL A 155 -15.86 -1.04 -16.70
N HIS A 156 -17.19 -1.03 -16.58
CA HIS A 156 -18.12 -1.54 -17.58
C HIS A 156 -19.17 -0.48 -17.94
N PRO A 157 -19.54 -0.28 -19.22
CA PRO A 157 -20.52 0.75 -19.61
C PRO A 157 -21.94 0.52 -19.02
N SER A 158 -22.34 -0.74 -18.88
CA SER A 158 -23.66 -1.13 -18.34
C SER A 158 -23.54 -2.17 -17.21
N PRO A 159 -23.13 -1.80 -15.98
CA PRO A 159 -22.97 -2.76 -14.87
C PRO A 159 -24.25 -3.53 -14.53
N GLU A 160 -25.40 -2.85 -14.50
CA GLU A 160 -26.67 -3.44 -14.03
C GLU A 160 -27.13 -4.62 -14.88
N GLU A 161 -26.79 -4.63 -16.17
CA GLU A 161 -27.16 -5.69 -17.11
C GLU A 161 -26.17 -6.86 -17.07
N TYR A 162 -24.89 -6.61 -16.80
CA TYR A 162 -23.80 -7.58 -16.99
C TYR A 162 -23.25 -8.16 -15.69
N GLU A 163 -23.49 -7.54 -14.53
CA GLU A 163 -22.94 -8.02 -13.26
C GLU A 163 -23.34 -9.48 -12.98
N ALA A 164 -24.63 -9.81 -13.09
CA ALA A 164 -25.12 -11.16 -12.88
C ALA A 164 -24.54 -12.16 -13.91
N LEU A 165 -24.35 -11.74 -15.16
CA LEU A 165 -23.75 -12.58 -16.21
C LEU A 165 -22.30 -12.95 -15.85
N TYR A 166 -21.50 -11.96 -15.46
CA TYR A 166 -20.09 -12.16 -15.10
C TYR A 166 -19.95 -13.03 -13.86
N ARG A 167 -20.71 -12.73 -12.79
CA ARG A 167 -20.72 -13.51 -11.55
C ARG A 167 -21.02 -14.99 -11.84
N ASN A 168 -22.14 -15.27 -12.52
CA ASN A 168 -22.58 -16.63 -12.85
C ASN A 168 -21.62 -17.37 -13.80
N SER A 169 -20.91 -16.63 -14.67
CA SER A 169 -20.00 -17.24 -15.63
C SER A 169 -18.63 -17.53 -15.02
N LEU A 170 -18.11 -16.63 -14.20
CA LEU A 170 -16.82 -16.79 -13.52
C LEU A 170 -16.88 -17.83 -12.40
N GLU A 171 -18.02 -17.96 -11.72
CA GLU A 171 -18.22 -18.97 -10.66
C GLU A 171 -17.89 -20.38 -11.15
N LYS A 172 -18.26 -20.70 -12.41
CA LYS A 172 -18.07 -22.03 -13.00
C LYS A 172 -16.60 -22.44 -13.12
N PHE A 173 -15.69 -21.47 -13.09
CA PHE A 173 -14.25 -21.71 -13.23
C PHE A 173 -13.52 -21.76 -11.89
N ILE A 174 -14.14 -21.29 -10.80
CA ILE A 174 -13.53 -21.41 -9.47
C ILE A 174 -13.42 -22.89 -9.08
N THR A 175 -12.21 -23.31 -8.72
CA THR A 175 -11.93 -24.68 -8.30
C THR A 175 -11.39 -24.76 -6.88
N PHE A 176 -11.45 -25.97 -6.31
CA PHE A 176 -10.78 -26.23 -5.03
C PHE A 176 -9.25 -26.08 -5.12
N HIS A 177 -8.65 -26.18 -6.30
CA HIS A 177 -7.20 -26.11 -6.49
C HIS A 177 -6.66 -24.68 -6.55
N ASP A 178 -7.51 -23.67 -6.76
CA ASP A 178 -7.06 -22.28 -6.90
C ASP A 178 -6.35 -21.81 -5.62
N ASN A 179 -5.22 -21.11 -5.72
CA ASN A 179 -4.49 -20.69 -4.53
C ASN A 179 -5.12 -19.47 -3.82
N ALA A 180 -6.02 -18.76 -4.48
CA ALA A 180 -6.71 -17.57 -3.99
C ALA A 180 -8.19 -17.58 -4.41
N LEU A 181 -8.99 -16.75 -3.75
CA LEU A 181 -10.39 -16.49 -4.10
C LEU A 181 -10.55 -15.02 -4.46
N TYR A 182 -11.45 -14.71 -5.40
CA TYR A 182 -11.78 -13.33 -5.72
C TYR A 182 -13.26 -13.13 -5.96
N ASP A 183 -13.69 -11.88 -5.76
CA ASP A 183 -14.99 -11.39 -6.15
C ASP A 183 -14.85 -10.20 -7.11
N VAL A 184 -15.93 -9.85 -7.80
CA VAL A 184 -15.97 -8.76 -8.78
C VAL A 184 -16.73 -7.56 -8.24
N LEU A 185 -16.24 -6.38 -8.56
CA LEU A 185 -16.83 -5.09 -8.27
C LEU A 185 -17.01 -4.34 -9.58
N PHE A 186 -18.19 -3.78 -9.83
CA PHE A 186 -18.47 -3.04 -11.07
C PHE A 186 -18.61 -1.53 -10.81
N VAL A 187 -18.08 -0.74 -11.74
CA VAL A 187 -18.29 0.71 -11.83
C VAL A 187 -18.52 1.10 -13.29
N ASP A 188 -19.28 2.16 -13.52
CA ASP A 188 -19.71 2.62 -14.85
C ASP A 188 -19.01 3.88 -15.35
N ASN A 189 -18.14 4.48 -14.54
CA ASN A 189 -17.50 5.74 -14.91
C ASN A 189 -16.06 5.86 -14.40
N TYR A 190 -15.36 6.81 -15.03
CA TYR A 190 -13.95 7.10 -14.77
C TYR A 190 -13.68 7.47 -13.31
N TYR A 191 -14.50 8.34 -12.71
CA TYR A 191 -14.25 8.87 -11.37
C TYR A 191 -14.48 7.82 -10.29
N ASP A 192 -15.54 7.03 -10.41
CA ASP A 192 -15.84 5.92 -9.52
C ASP A 192 -14.77 4.83 -9.57
N ALA A 193 -14.19 4.58 -10.75
CA ALA A 193 -13.04 3.69 -10.85
C ALA A 193 -11.85 4.20 -10.02
N ILE A 194 -11.53 5.50 -10.10
CA ILE A 194 -10.44 6.08 -9.30
C ILE A 194 -10.76 6.04 -7.80
N ILE A 195 -12.00 6.36 -7.39
CA ILE A 195 -12.42 6.29 -5.99
C ILE A 195 -12.31 4.85 -5.48
N ALA A 196 -12.79 3.86 -6.24
CA ALA A 196 -12.67 2.44 -5.89
C ALA A 196 -11.20 2.05 -5.67
N ILE A 197 -10.31 2.36 -6.63
CA ILE A 197 -8.89 2.03 -6.56
C ILE A 197 -8.17 2.65 -5.34
N LEU A 198 -8.56 3.87 -4.95
CA LEU A 198 -7.98 4.57 -3.80
C LEU A 198 -8.54 4.08 -2.46
N SER A 199 -9.82 3.72 -2.43
CA SER A 199 -10.56 3.47 -1.19
C SER A 199 -10.53 2.00 -0.79
N ASN A 200 -10.47 1.09 -1.76
CA ASN A 200 -10.54 -0.34 -1.53
C ASN A 200 -9.18 -1.02 -1.80
N PRO A 201 -8.38 -1.28 -0.75
CA PRO A 201 -7.09 -1.94 -0.90
C PRO A 201 -7.20 -3.43 -1.28
N MET A 202 -8.40 -4.03 -1.21
CA MET A 202 -8.61 -5.42 -1.64
C MET A 202 -8.61 -5.54 -3.17
N ILE A 203 -8.76 -4.44 -3.91
CA ILE A 203 -8.66 -4.47 -5.37
C ILE A 203 -7.20 -4.78 -5.76
N GLN A 204 -7.02 -5.92 -6.42
CA GLN A 204 -5.69 -6.38 -6.89
C GLN A 204 -5.60 -6.48 -8.41
N ALA A 205 -6.73 -6.43 -9.11
CA ALA A 205 -6.80 -6.39 -10.56
C ALA A 205 -7.91 -5.44 -11.04
N CYS A 206 -7.70 -4.82 -12.21
CA CYS A 206 -8.65 -3.93 -12.86
C CYS A 206 -8.85 -4.34 -14.32
N ILE A 207 -10.10 -4.50 -14.73
CA ILE A 207 -10.51 -4.85 -16.09
C ILE A 207 -11.25 -3.66 -16.69
N TYR A 208 -10.84 -3.27 -17.90
CA TYR A 208 -11.45 -2.15 -18.62
C TYR A 208 -12.22 -2.63 -19.84
N LEU A 209 -13.42 -2.08 -20.05
CA LEU A 209 -14.17 -2.15 -21.30
C LEU A 209 -14.30 -0.76 -21.92
N GLU A 210 -14.69 -0.69 -23.19
CA GLU A 210 -14.98 0.59 -23.87
C GLU A 210 -16.37 1.13 -23.50
N GLY A 211 -16.55 2.44 -23.63
CA GLY A 211 -17.87 3.09 -23.54
C GLY A 211 -18.33 3.50 -22.15
N PHE A 212 -17.52 3.35 -21.10
CA PHE A 212 -17.86 3.86 -19.77
C PHE A 212 -17.93 5.39 -19.74
N SER A 213 -18.74 5.92 -18.81
CA SER A 213 -19.00 7.36 -18.72
C SER A 213 -17.80 8.13 -18.18
N THR A 214 -17.63 9.36 -18.66
CA THR A 214 -16.66 10.34 -18.16
C THR A 214 -17.35 11.55 -17.55
N GLN A 215 -18.68 11.49 -17.42
CA GLN A 215 -19.45 12.56 -16.79
C GLN A 215 -19.25 12.50 -15.28
N ARG A 216 -18.95 13.66 -14.71
CA ARG A 216 -18.89 13.82 -13.27
C ARG A 216 -20.31 13.94 -12.75
N ASP A 217 -20.71 13.05 -11.86
CA ASP A 217 -21.98 13.19 -11.15
C ASP A 217 -21.83 14.22 -10.02
N GLU A 218 -22.08 15.50 -10.32
CA GLU A 218 -21.94 16.60 -9.36
C GLU A 218 -22.82 16.45 -8.10
N SER A 219 -23.79 15.52 -8.09
CA SER A 219 -24.62 15.24 -6.92
C SER A 219 -23.88 14.43 -5.85
N GLN A 220 -22.75 13.79 -6.17
CA GLN A 220 -21.99 12.98 -5.23
C GLN A 220 -21.05 13.83 -4.36
N THR A 221 -21.34 13.84 -3.07
CA THR A 221 -20.52 14.51 -2.05
C THR A 221 -19.10 13.93 -1.96
N LEU A 222 -18.91 12.64 -2.26
CA LEU A 222 -17.62 11.95 -2.22
C LEU A 222 -16.64 12.47 -3.29
N LEU A 223 -17.10 12.91 -4.47
CA LEU A 223 -16.19 13.39 -5.52
C LEU A 223 -15.37 14.59 -5.07
N ASN A 224 -15.94 15.47 -4.24
CA ASN A 224 -15.22 16.64 -3.74
C ASN A 224 -14.07 16.27 -2.80
N ALA A 225 -14.16 15.13 -2.12
CA ALA A 225 -13.09 14.62 -1.25
C ALA A 225 -11.87 14.14 -2.06
N PHE A 226 -12.11 13.56 -3.23
CA PHE A 226 -11.07 12.97 -4.09
C PHE A 226 -10.55 13.89 -5.19
N GLU A 227 -11.04 15.13 -5.27
CA GLU A 227 -10.64 16.15 -6.25
C GLU A 227 -9.12 16.26 -6.49
N PRO A 228 -8.24 16.22 -5.46
CA PRO A 228 -6.79 16.32 -5.69
C PRO A 228 -6.24 15.19 -6.56
N PHE A 229 -6.91 14.04 -6.60
CA PHE A 229 -6.52 12.87 -7.39
C PHE A 229 -7.14 12.85 -8.77
N PHE A 230 -8.04 13.77 -9.11
CA PHE A 230 -8.60 13.87 -10.45
C PHE A 230 -7.80 14.82 -11.37
N GLN A 231 -6.71 15.39 -10.88
CA GLN A 231 -5.86 16.28 -11.68
C GLN A 231 -5.19 15.51 -12.82
N GLY A 232 -5.43 15.96 -14.06
CA GLY A 232 -4.88 15.32 -15.27
C GLY A 232 -5.83 14.37 -15.98
N VAL A 233 -7.11 14.30 -15.59
CA VAL A 233 -8.16 13.65 -16.40
C VAL A 233 -8.25 14.37 -17.75
N PRO A 234 -7.96 13.71 -18.88
CA PRO A 234 -8.15 14.33 -20.18
C PRO A 234 -9.65 14.54 -20.40
N GLY A 235 -10.08 15.80 -20.52
CA GLY A 235 -11.49 16.15 -20.73
C GLY A 235 -12.09 15.59 -22.03
N CYS A 236 -11.23 15.11 -22.95
CA CYS A 236 -11.57 14.29 -24.10
C CYS A 236 -10.25 13.74 -24.68
N SER A 237 -9.85 12.51 -24.34
CA SER A 237 -8.80 11.81 -25.10
C SER A 237 -9.43 10.82 -26.07
N ASP A 238 -8.83 10.64 -27.24
CA ASP A 238 -9.29 9.66 -28.24
C ASP A 238 -9.38 8.22 -27.71
N ASP A 239 -8.68 7.91 -26.60
CA ASP A 239 -8.73 6.59 -25.95
C ASP A 239 -8.81 6.71 -24.41
N MET A 240 -10.04 6.83 -23.90
CA MET A 240 -10.32 6.98 -22.47
C MET A 240 -9.87 5.77 -21.64
N VAL A 241 -9.84 4.57 -22.24
CA VAL A 241 -9.38 3.34 -21.58
C VAL A 241 -7.88 3.47 -21.26
N VAL A 242 -7.08 3.89 -22.24
CA VAL A 242 -5.64 4.11 -22.04
C VAL A 242 -5.38 5.24 -21.03
N ALA A 243 -6.19 6.30 -21.06
CA ALA A 243 -6.10 7.38 -20.08
C ALA A 243 -6.37 6.91 -18.65
N LEU A 244 -7.42 6.12 -18.44
CA LEU A 244 -7.75 5.55 -17.13
C LEU A 244 -6.65 4.60 -16.66
N LYS A 245 -6.16 3.71 -17.54
CA LYS A 245 -5.05 2.80 -17.24
C LYS A 245 -3.79 3.52 -16.77
N LYS A 246 -3.40 4.61 -17.44
CA LYS A 246 -2.25 5.43 -17.03
C LYS A 246 -2.46 6.07 -15.67
N HIS A 247 -3.68 6.52 -15.39
CA HIS A 247 -4.02 7.14 -14.12
C HIS A 247 -4.00 6.11 -12.98
N VAL A 248 -4.65 4.97 -13.17
CA VAL A 248 -4.62 3.86 -12.22
C VAL A 248 -3.19 3.38 -11.97
N ALA A 249 -2.36 3.22 -13.01
CA ALA A 249 -0.95 2.87 -12.85
C ALA A 249 -0.13 3.93 -12.09
N SER A 250 -0.52 5.21 -12.17
CA SER A 250 0.16 6.27 -11.41
C SER A 250 -0.19 6.19 -9.93
N LEU A 251 -1.44 5.90 -9.59
CA LEU A 251 -1.96 5.78 -8.23
C LEU A 251 -1.55 4.45 -7.58
N ARG A 252 -1.90 3.33 -8.21
CA ARG A 252 -1.68 1.97 -7.73
C ARG A 252 -0.94 1.19 -8.82
N PRO A 253 0.40 1.36 -8.93
CA PRO A 253 1.21 0.66 -9.93
C PRO A 253 1.25 -0.86 -9.69
N ASP A 254 0.86 -1.30 -8.50
CA ASP A 254 0.93 -2.67 -8.05
C ASP A 254 -0.18 -3.52 -8.66
N ILE A 255 -1.32 -2.95 -9.05
CA ILE A 255 -2.46 -3.73 -9.52
C ILE A 255 -2.30 -4.19 -10.98
N ASP A 256 -2.76 -5.40 -11.26
CA ASP A 256 -2.76 -5.95 -12.61
C ASP A 256 -3.89 -5.33 -13.43
N GLN A 257 -3.62 -5.01 -14.70
CA GLN A 257 -4.52 -4.22 -15.54
C GLN A 257 -4.78 -4.94 -16.86
N TYR A 258 -6.04 -5.26 -17.12
CA TYR A 258 -6.49 -6.06 -18.25
C TYR A 258 -7.46 -5.26 -19.10
N TYR A 259 -7.42 -5.47 -20.41
CA TYR A 259 -8.35 -4.83 -21.33
C TYR A 259 -9.20 -5.87 -22.05
N ILE A 260 -10.51 -5.67 -22.05
CA ILE A 260 -11.46 -6.47 -22.82
C ILE A 260 -11.93 -5.64 -24.01
N CYS A 261 -11.52 -6.04 -25.22
CA CYS A 261 -11.89 -5.37 -26.45
C CYS A 261 -13.14 -6.00 -27.08
N SER A 262 -14.00 -5.16 -27.66
CA SER A 262 -15.21 -5.59 -28.37
C SER A 262 -14.88 -6.34 -29.66
N ASP A 263 -14.22 -5.66 -30.59
CA ASP A 263 -13.85 -6.20 -31.90
C ASP A 263 -12.32 -6.28 -32.07
N TYR A 264 -11.66 -5.11 -32.10
CA TYR A 264 -10.21 -5.01 -32.28
C TYR A 264 -9.62 -3.94 -31.34
N ALA A 265 -8.46 -4.22 -30.77
CA ALA A 265 -7.74 -3.25 -29.97
C ALA A 265 -7.01 -2.23 -30.86
N THR A 266 -7.07 -0.94 -30.48
CA THR A 266 -6.34 0.12 -31.16
C THR A 266 -4.82 -0.06 -30.99
N PRO A 267 -3.97 0.47 -31.90
CA PRO A 267 -2.52 0.45 -31.70
C PRO A 267 -2.08 1.09 -30.37
N ALA A 268 -2.84 2.09 -29.90
CA ALA A 268 -2.61 2.71 -28.60
C ALA A 268 -2.91 1.73 -27.44
N GLN A 269 -4.03 1.01 -27.49
CA GLN A 269 -4.36 -0.02 -26.49
C GLN A 269 -3.31 -1.14 -26.46
N ILE A 270 -2.91 -1.66 -27.63
CA ILE A 270 -1.89 -2.71 -27.75
C ILE A 270 -0.54 -2.25 -27.17
N ALA A 271 -0.16 -0.99 -27.38
CA ALA A 271 1.10 -0.47 -26.84
C ALA A 271 1.10 -0.30 -25.31
N HIS A 272 -0.07 -0.28 -24.68
CA HIS A 272 -0.19 -0.03 -23.24
C HIS A 272 -0.67 -1.24 -22.44
N PHE A 273 -1.44 -2.16 -22.99
CA PHE A 273 -1.91 -3.33 -22.26
C PHE A 273 -1.10 -4.57 -22.61
N ASP A 274 -0.51 -5.19 -21.59
CA ASP A 274 0.18 -6.47 -21.74
C ASP A 274 -0.81 -7.64 -21.93
N HIS A 275 -2.05 -7.46 -21.46
CA HIS A 275 -3.11 -8.46 -21.52
C HIS A 275 -4.38 -7.88 -22.14
N ILE A 276 -4.71 -8.36 -23.34
CA ILE A 276 -5.91 -7.98 -24.09
C ILE A 276 -6.72 -9.24 -24.39
N ILE A 277 -8.00 -9.22 -24.03
CA ILE A 277 -8.94 -10.33 -24.24
C ILE A 277 -10.06 -9.84 -25.16
N SER A 278 -10.45 -10.63 -26.15
CA SER A 278 -11.58 -10.29 -27.03
C SER A 278 -12.90 -10.77 -26.44
N LEU A 279 -13.94 -9.92 -26.47
CA LEU A 279 -15.32 -10.29 -26.11
C LEU A 279 -15.88 -11.43 -26.98
N GLN A 280 -15.37 -11.58 -28.20
CA GLN A 280 -15.79 -12.64 -29.13
C GLN A 280 -15.12 -13.99 -28.82
N SER A 281 -14.20 -14.04 -27.84
CA SER A 281 -13.53 -15.28 -27.46
C SER A 281 -14.54 -16.28 -26.88
N PRO A 282 -14.62 -17.52 -27.39
CA PRO A 282 -15.49 -18.55 -26.82
C PRO A 282 -15.06 -18.96 -25.40
N THR A 283 -13.83 -18.61 -25.01
CA THR A 283 -13.24 -18.91 -23.70
C THR A 283 -13.08 -17.67 -22.81
N LEU A 284 -13.74 -16.54 -23.15
CA LEU A 284 -13.61 -15.24 -22.46
C LEU A 284 -13.49 -15.36 -20.93
N PHE A 285 -14.47 -16.00 -20.27
CA PHE A 285 -14.50 -16.09 -18.81
C PHE A 285 -13.44 -17.02 -18.23
N ALA A 286 -13.04 -18.07 -18.96
CA ALA A 286 -11.93 -18.94 -18.57
C ALA A 286 -10.60 -18.16 -18.66
N ASP A 287 -10.40 -17.41 -19.74
CA ASP A 287 -9.22 -16.58 -19.96
C ASP A 287 -9.10 -15.51 -18.88
N ILE A 288 -10.20 -14.81 -18.56
CA ILE A 288 -10.26 -13.84 -17.45
C ILE A 288 -9.85 -14.52 -16.14
N HIS A 289 -10.48 -15.62 -15.77
CA HIS A 289 -10.22 -16.33 -14.52
C HIS A 289 -8.75 -16.75 -14.38
N HIS A 290 -8.19 -17.41 -15.41
CA HIS A 290 -6.81 -17.88 -15.37
C HIS A 290 -5.79 -16.75 -15.40
N GLN A 291 -6.03 -15.67 -16.14
CA GLN A 291 -5.13 -14.52 -16.19
C GLN A 291 -5.09 -13.77 -14.86
N ILE A 292 -6.23 -13.57 -14.20
CA ILE A 292 -6.31 -12.93 -12.89
C ILE A 292 -5.52 -13.75 -11.86
N LEU A 293 -5.80 -15.06 -11.77
CA LEU A 293 -5.12 -15.92 -10.80
C LEU A 293 -3.62 -16.01 -11.07
N SER A 294 -3.21 -16.15 -12.34
CA SER A 294 -1.80 -16.20 -12.71
C SER A 294 -1.07 -14.90 -12.38
N GLY A 295 -1.67 -13.73 -12.63
CA GLY A 295 -1.10 -12.43 -12.28
C GLY A 295 -0.88 -12.29 -10.78
N LEU A 296 -1.90 -12.65 -10.00
CA LEU A 296 -1.82 -12.65 -8.54
C LEU A 296 -0.75 -13.62 -8.02
N GLU A 297 -0.70 -14.86 -8.50
CA GLU A 297 0.30 -15.85 -8.08
C GLU A 297 1.72 -15.39 -8.39
N GLN A 298 1.92 -14.79 -9.56
CA GLN A 298 3.22 -14.24 -9.93
C GLN A 298 3.64 -13.11 -9.00
N ARG A 299 2.72 -12.26 -8.55
CA ARG A 299 3.02 -11.19 -7.58
C ARG A 299 3.21 -11.72 -6.16
N TYR A 300 2.30 -12.58 -5.71
CA TYR A 300 2.25 -13.19 -4.38
C TYR A 300 3.44 -14.13 -4.09
N SER A 301 4.04 -14.72 -5.13
CA SER A 301 5.20 -15.60 -4.95
C SER A 301 6.34 -14.91 -4.20
N THR A 302 7.02 -15.66 -3.34
CA THR A 302 8.12 -15.18 -2.50
C THR A 302 9.37 -15.99 -2.79
N PRO A 303 10.13 -15.68 -3.87
CA PRO A 303 11.12 -16.61 -4.43
C PRO A 303 12.11 -17.18 -3.41
N PHE A 304 12.61 -16.35 -2.49
CA PHE A 304 13.53 -16.79 -1.44
C PHE A 304 12.85 -17.66 -0.37
N PHE A 305 11.67 -17.26 0.11
CA PHE A 305 10.94 -18.01 1.14
C PHE A 305 10.38 -19.33 0.59
N ASP A 306 9.88 -19.33 -0.65
CA ASP A 306 9.41 -20.54 -1.34
C ASP A 306 10.57 -21.52 -1.55
N ALA A 307 11.75 -21.01 -1.94
CA ALA A 307 12.96 -21.82 -2.03
C ALA A 307 13.38 -22.37 -0.67
N LEU A 308 13.33 -21.55 0.39
CA LEU A 308 13.66 -21.96 1.76
C LEU A 308 12.70 -23.04 2.27
N ARG A 309 11.39 -22.90 2.02
CA ARG A 309 10.38 -23.88 2.39
C ARG A 309 10.56 -25.19 1.62
N SER A 310 10.80 -25.11 0.31
CA SER A 310 11.14 -26.26 -0.53
C SER A 310 12.43 -26.94 -0.07
N TYR A 311 13.42 -26.16 0.35
CA TYR A 311 14.65 -26.65 0.94
C TYR A 311 14.37 -27.39 2.25
N ALA A 312 13.67 -26.77 3.20
CA ALA A 312 13.37 -27.36 4.51
C ALA A 312 12.64 -28.71 4.42
N ASN A 313 11.74 -28.89 3.46
CA ASN A 313 10.97 -30.13 3.28
C ASN A 313 11.76 -31.29 2.64
N LYS A 314 12.98 -31.07 2.14
CA LYS A 314 13.78 -32.13 1.51
C LYS A 314 14.58 -32.90 2.57
N PRO A 315 14.62 -34.25 2.52
CA PRO A 315 15.49 -35.04 3.39
C PRO A 315 16.96 -34.78 3.04
N LYS A 316 17.81 -34.55 4.04
CA LYS A 316 19.22 -34.16 3.86
C LYS A 316 20.13 -34.89 4.84
N GLY A 317 21.38 -35.10 4.44
CA GLY A 317 22.46 -35.51 5.34
C GLY A 317 23.19 -34.28 5.91
N ALA A 318 23.54 -34.33 7.19
CA ALA A 318 24.27 -33.26 7.89
C ALA A 318 25.79 -33.50 7.84
N PHE A 319 26.44 -33.06 6.76
CA PHE A 319 27.92 -33.11 6.64
C PHE A 319 28.57 -31.71 6.63
N HIS A 320 27.79 -30.67 6.91
CA HIS A 320 28.23 -29.27 6.89
C HIS A 320 28.65 -28.75 8.27
N ALA A 321 29.27 -27.57 8.28
CA ALA A 321 29.83 -26.92 9.46
C ALA A 321 28.82 -26.25 10.41
N LEU A 322 27.51 -26.32 10.15
CA LEU A 322 26.53 -25.65 11.02
C LEU A 322 26.26 -26.50 12.28
N PRO A 323 26.42 -25.93 13.48
CA PRO A 323 26.47 -26.68 14.73
C PRO A 323 25.11 -27.19 15.21
N ILE A 324 24.00 -26.58 14.77
CA ILE A 324 22.65 -26.98 15.18
C ILE A 324 22.17 -28.20 14.39
N SER A 325 22.68 -28.37 13.16
CA SER A 325 22.41 -29.52 12.29
C SER A 325 20.91 -29.78 12.13
N GLN A 326 20.17 -28.73 11.76
CA GLN A 326 18.71 -28.76 11.58
C GLN A 326 17.93 -29.16 12.84
N GLY A 327 18.48 -28.90 14.03
CA GLY A 327 17.82 -29.11 15.32
C GLY A 327 18.34 -30.33 16.08
N GLN A 328 19.09 -31.23 15.42
CA GLN A 328 19.57 -32.48 16.04
C GLN A 328 20.42 -32.25 17.29
N SER A 329 21.27 -31.21 17.29
CA SER A 329 22.10 -30.89 18.47
C SER A 329 21.28 -30.35 19.64
N ILE A 330 20.11 -29.76 19.36
CA ILE A 330 19.18 -29.25 20.38
C ILE A 330 18.43 -30.42 20.98
N GLU A 331 17.83 -31.28 20.15
CA GLU A 331 17.09 -32.48 20.57
C GLU A 331 17.95 -33.46 21.38
N ALA A 332 19.24 -33.58 21.03
CA ALA A 332 20.18 -34.43 21.76
C ALA A 332 20.64 -33.83 23.10
N SER A 333 20.32 -32.56 23.39
CA SER A 333 20.77 -31.88 24.59
C SER A 333 19.79 -32.01 25.74
N TYR A 334 20.29 -32.35 26.92
CA TYR A 334 19.47 -32.42 28.15
C TYR A 334 19.02 -31.06 28.68
N TRP A 335 19.57 -29.95 28.16
CA TRP A 335 19.42 -28.62 28.78
C TRP A 335 18.61 -27.62 27.96
N ILE A 336 18.51 -27.82 26.63
CA ILE A 336 17.97 -26.82 25.71
C ILE A 336 16.84 -27.34 24.82
N ASN A 337 16.23 -28.47 25.18
CA ASN A 337 15.08 -29.01 24.43
C ASN A 337 13.90 -28.02 24.37
N ASP A 338 13.74 -27.19 25.40
CA ASP A 338 12.74 -26.13 25.48
C ASP A 338 12.91 -25.06 24.39
N VAL A 339 14.11 -24.91 23.80
CA VAL A 339 14.36 -24.02 22.66
C VAL A 339 13.63 -24.51 21.41
N ALA A 340 13.60 -25.82 21.18
CA ALA A 340 12.88 -26.42 20.06
C ALA A 340 11.37 -26.23 20.22
N ASP A 341 10.86 -26.45 21.45
CA ASP A 341 9.44 -26.23 21.79
C ASP A 341 9.02 -24.77 21.62
N PHE A 342 9.89 -23.82 22.01
CA PHE A 342 9.58 -22.40 21.95
C PHE A 342 9.57 -21.84 20.52
N TYR A 343 10.60 -22.13 19.71
CA TYR A 343 10.71 -21.58 18.34
C TYR A 343 9.99 -22.43 17.29
N GLY A 344 9.81 -23.72 17.56
CA GLY A 344 9.27 -24.70 16.63
C GLY A 344 10.30 -25.24 15.64
N GLU A 345 10.09 -26.49 15.20
CA GLU A 345 11.02 -27.24 14.32
C GLU A 345 11.29 -26.54 12.98
N GLY A 346 10.32 -25.78 12.46
CA GLY A 346 10.41 -25.15 11.15
C GLY A 346 11.58 -24.18 10.98
N ILE A 347 12.00 -23.49 12.06
CA ILE A 347 13.14 -22.57 12.00
C ILE A 347 14.46 -23.33 11.86
N PHE A 348 14.57 -24.50 12.50
CA PHE A 348 15.76 -25.33 12.48
C PHE A 348 15.84 -26.13 11.17
N ALA A 349 14.70 -26.63 10.67
CA ALA A 349 14.63 -27.28 9.35
C ALA A 349 15.02 -26.32 8.20
N ALA A 350 14.80 -25.02 8.39
CA ALA A 350 15.21 -23.96 7.47
C ALA A 350 16.69 -23.55 7.59
N GLU A 351 17.43 -24.06 8.57
CA GLU A 351 18.87 -23.80 8.70
C GLU A 351 19.62 -24.22 7.41
N THR A 352 20.34 -23.28 6.82
CA THR A 352 21.02 -23.49 5.54
C THR A 352 22.22 -22.57 5.37
N SER A 353 23.12 -22.93 4.46
CA SER A 353 24.22 -22.09 4.01
C SER A 353 24.40 -22.23 2.49
N SER A 354 25.11 -21.27 1.89
CA SER A 354 25.46 -21.32 0.47
C SER A 354 26.40 -22.49 0.12
N THR A 355 27.03 -23.16 1.10
CA THR A 355 27.96 -24.28 0.86
C THR A 355 27.26 -25.63 0.74
N LEU A 356 26.04 -25.76 1.26
CA LEU A 356 25.24 -27.00 1.18
C LEU A 356 24.69 -27.29 -0.22
N GLY A 357 24.73 -26.30 -1.11
CA GLY A 357 24.05 -26.36 -2.41
C GLY A 357 22.53 -26.26 -2.26
N GLY A 358 21.85 -25.89 -3.35
CA GLY A 358 20.38 -25.81 -3.38
C GLY A 358 19.77 -24.53 -2.80
N MET A 359 20.59 -23.62 -2.24
CA MET A 359 20.19 -22.27 -1.84
C MET A 359 21.16 -21.23 -2.42
N ASP A 360 20.65 -20.01 -2.63
CA ASP A 360 21.39 -18.89 -3.22
C ASP A 360 22.37 -18.25 -2.22
N SER A 361 23.33 -17.45 -2.71
CA SER A 361 24.31 -16.74 -1.88
C SER A 361 23.96 -15.26 -1.75
N ILE A 362 23.92 -14.73 -0.52
CA ILE A 362 23.65 -13.29 -0.33
C ILE A 362 24.79 -12.39 -0.84
N MET A 363 26.03 -12.91 -0.87
CA MET A 363 27.21 -12.17 -1.34
C MET A 363 27.34 -12.15 -2.86
N ASP A 364 26.70 -13.10 -3.55
CA ASP A 364 26.69 -13.23 -5.01
C ASP A 364 25.32 -13.83 -5.44
N PRO A 365 24.24 -13.03 -5.37
CA PRO A 365 22.89 -13.52 -5.58
C PRO A 365 22.64 -13.80 -7.06
N ARG A 366 22.41 -15.08 -7.40
CA ARG A 366 22.17 -15.54 -8.78
C ARG A 366 20.88 -16.33 -8.97
N GLY A 367 20.23 -16.72 -7.88
CA GLY A 367 19.02 -17.54 -7.85
C GLY A 367 17.86 -16.84 -7.15
N SER A 368 17.32 -17.48 -6.10
CA SER A 368 16.11 -17.04 -5.41
C SER A 368 16.26 -15.67 -4.70
N ILE A 369 17.46 -15.32 -4.22
CA ILE A 369 17.72 -14.00 -3.63
C ILE A 369 17.74 -12.94 -4.73
N SER A 370 18.37 -13.22 -5.88
CA SER A 370 18.37 -12.30 -7.03
C SER A 370 16.95 -12.02 -7.53
N GLN A 371 16.12 -13.06 -7.66
CA GLN A 371 14.71 -12.91 -8.02
C GLN A 371 13.92 -12.08 -6.99
N ALA A 372 14.16 -12.31 -5.70
CA ALA A 372 13.54 -11.53 -4.64
C ALA A 372 13.99 -10.06 -4.64
N GLN A 373 15.28 -9.79 -4.87
CA GLN A 373 15.82 -8.43 -5.02
C GLN A 373 15.23 -7.72 -6.25
N ASN A 374 15.08 -8.41 -7.38
CA ASN A 374 14.43 -7.86 -8.58
C ASN A 374 12.94 -7.57 -8.37
N LYS A 375 12.24 -8.37 -7.56
CA LYS A 375 10.87 -8.07 -7.14
C LYS A 375 10.81 -6.85 -6.22
N ALA A 376 11.70 -6.77 -5.23
CA ALA A 376 11.78 -5.61 -4.35
C ALA A 376 12.16 -4.32 -5.10
N ALA A 377 13.05 -4.41 -6.09
CA ALA A 377 13.42 -3.29 -6.94
C ALA A 377 12.22 -2.75 -7.72
N ARG A 378 11.40 -3.64 -8.29
CA ARG A 378 10.13 -3.26 -8.93
C ARG A 378 9.16 -2.61 -7.95
N LEU A 379 8.98 -3.22 -6.77
CA LEU A 379 8.08 -2.73 -5.71
C LEU A 379 8.44 -1.32 -5.25
N PHE A 380 9.72 -1.08 -4.92
CA PHE A 380 10.22 0.22 -4.46
C PHE A 380 10.62 1.16 -5.61
N ARG A 381 10.30 0.79 -6.86
CA ARG A 381 10.59 1.55 -8.08
C ARG A 381 12.07 1.98 -8.18
N SER A 382 12.98 1.12 -7.72
CA SER A 382 14.42 1.36 -7.75
C SER A 382 15.08 0.61 -8.93
N LYS A 383 16.27 1.07 -9.34
CA LYS A 383 17.06 0.36 -10.37
C LYS A 383 17.63 -0.96 -9.86
N GLN A 384 18.05 -0.98 -8.60
CA GLN A 384 18.61 -2.15 -7.92
C GLN A 384 18.22 -2.09 -6.44
N THR A 385 17.99 -3.26 -5.84
CA THR A 385 17.73 -3.40 -4.40
C THR A 385 18.65 -4.47 -3.84
N TYR A 386 19.26 -4.17 -2.69
CA TYR A 386 20.12 -5.09 -1.96
C TYR A 386 19.50 -5.41 -0.61
N PHE A 387 19.57 -6.67 -0.20
CA PHE A 387 19.11 -7.10 1.13
C PHE A 387 20.26 -7.02 2.13
N VAL A 388 19.99 -6.41 3.28
CA VAL A 388 20.97 -6.21 4.35
C VAL A 388 20.44 -6.85 5.62
N THR A 389 21.22 -7.78 6.19
CA THR A 389 20.80 -8.59 7.35
C THR A 389 21.14 -7.97 8.71
N ASN A 390 21.81 -6.81 8.73
CA ASN A 390 22.23 -6.11 9.95
C ASN A 390 21.61 -4.70 10.08
N GLY A 391 20.37 -4.57 9.58
CA GLY A 391 19.56 -3.35 9.64
C GLY A 391 20.10 -2.16 8.84
N THR A 392 19.36 -1.04 8.86
CA THR A 392 19.71 0.19 8.15
C THR A 392 21.02 0.81 8.65
N THR A 393 21.41 0.53 9.89
CA THR A 393 22.71 0.93 10.43
C THR A 393 23.89 0.37 9.62
N ALA A 394 23.77 -0.85 9.09
CA ALA A 394 24.76 -1.42 8.17
C ALA A 394 24.55 -0.92 6.74
N ALA A 395 23.30 -0.76 6.28
CA ALA A 395 22.99 -0.23 4.95
C ALA A 395 23.61 1.18 4.74
N ASN A 396 23.45 2.07 5.73
CA ASN A 396 24.05 3.40 5.72
C ASN A 396 25.58 3.36 5.59
N LYS A 397 26.23 2.41 6.27
CA LYS A 397 27.68 2.22 6.13
C LYS A 397 28.04 1.74 4.73
N ILE A 398 27.33 0.76 4.19
CA ILE A 398 27.58 0.22 2.84
C ILE A 398 27.47 1.35 1.80
N VAL A 399 26.38 2.12 1.83
CA VAL A 399 26.13 3.22 0.89
C VAL A 399 27.23 4.28 0.98
N MET A 400 27.55 4.73 2.19
CA MET A 400 28.52 5.81 2.39
C MET A 400 29.96 5.35 2.08
N GLN A 401 30.33 4.11 2.41
CA GLN A 401 31.64 3.56 2.05
C GLN A 401 31.80 3.32 0.54
N ALA A 402 30.71 3.04 -0.16
CA ALA A 402 30.73 2.88 -1.61
C ALA A 402 30.88 4.23 -2.36
N ASN A 403 30.37 5.31 -1.77
CA ASN A 403 30.28 6.61 -2.43
C ASN A 403 31.38 7.61 -2.06
N LEU A 404 32.04 7.44 -0.92
CA LEU A 404 32.93 8.44 -0.34
C LEU A 404 34.37 7.98 -0.32
N HIS A 405 35.27 8.94 -0.54
CA HIS A 405 36.70 8.81 -0.32
C HIS A 405 37.18 9.73 0.81
N PRO A 406 38.39 9.50 1.34
CA PRO A 406 39.00 10.43 2.29
C PRO A 406 39.00 11.87 1.77
N ASP A 407 38.77 12.83 2.67
CA ASP A 407 38.70 14.28 2.41
C ASP A 407 37.50 14.79 1.59
N ASP A 408 36.63 13.92 1.08
CA ASP A 408 35.34 14.32 0.51
C ASP A 408 34.47 15.06 1.55
N ILE A 409 33.64 15.99 1.09
CA ILE A 409 32.69 16.73 1.93
C ILE A 409 31.31 16.07 1.81
N VAL A 410 30.70 15.81 2.97
CA VAL A 410 29.33 15.30 3.07
C VAL A 410 28.47 16.32 3.79
N LEU A 411 27.38 16.74 3.16
CA LEU A 411 26.35 17.51 3.84
C LEU A 411 25.41 16.53 4.56
N ALA A 412 25.21 16.66 5.87
CA ALA A 412 24.34 15.77 6.64
C ALA A 412 23.33 16.57 7.45
N SER A 413 22.08 16.14 7.51
CA SER A 413 21.11 16.77 8.43
C SER A 413 21.51 16.55 9.89
N ALA A 414 21.28 17.55 10.75
CA ALA A 414 21.66 17.47 12.16
C ALA A 414 20.84 16.43 12.95
N ASP A 415 19.65 16.07 12.47
CA ASP A 415 18.77 15.03 13.00
C ASP A 415 19.13 13.61 12.52
N CYS A 416 20.25 13.44 11.82
CA CYS A 416 20.63 12.15 11.26
C CYS A 416 20.87 11.07 12.33
N HIS A 417 20.59 9.81 11.96
CA HIS A 417 20.84 8.67 12.83
C HIS A 417 22.34 8.50 13.13
N LYS A 418 22.69 7.99 14.32
CA LYS A 418 24.09 7.80 14.77
C LYS A 418 24.97 7.07 13.76
N SER A 419 24.40 6.18 12.93
CA SER A 419 25.15 5.49 11.88
C SER A 419 25.78 6.43 10.84
N ILE A 420 25.19 7.59 10.57
CA ILE A 420 25.68 8.54 9.57
C ILE A 420 27.05 9.13 9.97
N PRO A 421 27.22 9.79 11.14
CA PRO A 421 28.54 10.28 11.54
C PRO A 421 29.59 9.18 11.66
N TYR A 422 29.22 7.97 12.12
CA TYR A 422 30.13 6.82 12.11
C TYR A 422 30.57 6.43 10.69
N SER A 423 29.66 6.46 9.73
CA SER A 423 29.97 6.12 8.34
C SER A 423 30.88 7.15 7.69
N VAL A 424 30.66 8.44 7.96
CA VAL A 424 31.54 9.54 7.52
C VAL A 424 32.94 9.36 8.10
N LEU A 425 33.03 9.09 9.41
CA LEU A 425 34.30 8.86 10.09
C LEU A 425 35.07 7.68 9.48
N LEU A 426 34.39 6.55 9.26
CA LEU A 426 34.99 5.35 8.68
C LEU A 426 35.52 5.60 7.25
N ALA A 427 34.88 6.50 6.48
CA ALA A 427 35.30 6.85 5.13
C ALA A 427 36.46 7.87 5.09
N GLY A 428 36.82 8.48 6.21
CA GLY A 428 37.76 9.60 6.25
C GLY A 428 37.21 10.89 5.61
N ALA A 429 35.89 10.98 5.42
CA ALA A 429 35.22 12.14 4.85
C ALA A 429 34.96 13.22 5.91
N LYS A 430 34.63 14.45 5.47
CA LYS A 430 34.40 15.63 6.32
C LYS A 430 32.92 16.00 6.34
N PRO A 431 32.24 15.89 7.49
CA PRO A 431 30.83 16.25 7.58
C PRO A 431 30.66 17.77 7.72
N ILE A 432 29.64 18.30 7.06
CA ILE A 432 29.02 19.60 7.39
C ILE A 432 27.60 19.31 7.84
N PHE A 433 27.33 19.50 9.13
CA PHE A 433 25.99 19.30 9.68
C PHE A 433 25.10 20.50 9.40
N LEU A 434 23.91 20.22 8.86
CA LEU A 434 22.91 21.20 8.49
C LEU A 434 21.85 21.26 9.58
N GLU A 435 21.72 22.43 10.20
CA GLU A 435 20.72 22.68 11.24
C GLU A 435 19.29 22.52 10.71
N THR A 436 18.45 21.87 11.51
CA THR A 436 17.01 21.73 11.30
C THR A 436 16.28 22.93 11.91
N TYR A 437 15.14 23.32 11.34
CA TYR A 437 14.34 24.40 11.93
C TYR A 437 13.57 23.90 13.17
N PRO A 438 13.45 24.69 14.24
CA PRO A 438 12.67 24.29 15.41
C PRO A 438 11.17 24.51 15.17
N LEU A 439 10.35 23.63 15.76
CA LEU A 439 8.90 23.76 15.85
C LEU A 439 8.51 23.97 17.32
N ASN A 440 8.82 25.16 17.84
CA ASN A 440 8.71 25.51 19.26
C ASN A 440 7.33 25.25 19.87
N GLN A 441 6.25 25.33 19.08
CA GLN A 441 4.90 25.06 19.58
C GLN A 441 4.71 23.60 20.04
N TYR A 442 5.46 22.68 19.43
CA TYR A 442 5.35 21.24 19.66
C TYR A 442 6.59 20.65 20.34
N ASP A 443 7.62 21.47 20.58
CA ASP A 443 8.94 21.04 21.07
C ASP A 443 9.60 19.98 20.16
N LEU A 444 9.42 20.15 18.85
CA LEU A 444 9.94 19.23 17.82
C LEU A 444 11.01 19.91 16.95
N TYR A 445 11.78 19.10 16.25
CA TYR A 445 12.64 19.54 15.16
C TYR A 445 12.00 19.24 13.81
N GLY A 446 12.06 20.22 12.91
CA GLY A 446 11.65 20.08 11.54
C GLY A 446 12.75 19.58 10.63
N CYS A 447 12.57 19.86 9.34
CA CYS A 447 13.54 19.54 8.30
C CYS A 447 14.70 20.55 8.23
N VAL A 448 15.71 20.25 7.43
CA VAL A 448 16.68 21.24 6.94
C VAL A 448 16.01 22.05 5.84
N THR A 449 16.11 23.39 5.91
CA THR A 449 15.51 24.24 4.87
C THR A 449 16.33 24.20 3.58
N LEU A 450 15.62 24.23 2.44
CA LEU A 450 16.27 24.34 1.13
C LEU A 450 17.15 25.59 1.00
N LYS A 451 16.73 26.71 1.62
CA LYS A 451 17.52 27.94 1.70
C LYS A 451 18.89 27.67 2.34
N ARG A 452 18.91 26.99 3.50
CA ARG A 452 20.15 26.67 4.21
C ARG A 452 21.08 25.77 3.37
N ILE A 453 20.52 24.77 2.68
CA ILE A 453 21.31 23.90 1.79
C ILE A 453 21.96 24.72 0.67
N LYS A 454 21.19 25.61 0.02
CA LYS A 454 21.70 26.46 -1.06
C LYS A 454 22.79 27.42 -0.59
N GLU A 455 22.63 28.04 0.58
CA GLU A 455 23.65 28.91 1.18
C GLU A 455 24.97 28.17 1.33
N VAL A 456 24.96 26.99 1.98
CA VAL A 456 26.18 26.18 2.19
C VAL A 456 26.83 25.78 0.87
N LEU A 457 26.04 25.34 -0.12
CA LEU A 457 26.59 24.96 -1.44
C LEU A 457 27.20 26.16 -2.19
N LEU A 458 26.58 27.34 -2.12
CA LEU A 458 27.08 28.55 -2.76
C LEU A 458 28.33 29.09 -2.05
N ASP A 459 28.40 29.00 -0.72
CA ASP A 459 29.58 29.38 0.05
C ASP A 459 30.77 28.47 -0.30
N LEU A 460 30.56 27.15 -0.37
CA LEU A 460 31.58 26.19 -0.81
C LEU A 460 32.01 26.44 -2.26
N LYS A 461 31.09 26.89 -3.12
CA LYS A 461 31.42 27.30 -4.50
C LYS A 461 32.34 28.52 -4.52
N GLN A 462 32.07 29.52 -3.70
CA GLN A 462 32.91 30.72 -3.58
C GLN A 462 34.30 30.39 -3.04
N GLN A 463 34.41 29.40 -2.15
CA GLN A 463 35.67 28.91 -1.59
C GLN A 463 36.45 27.97 -2.53
N GLY A 464 35.88 27.57 -3.67
CA GLY A 464 36.49 26.59 -4.58
C GLY A 464 36.39 25.14 -4.12
N GLU A 465 35.69 24.87 -3.02
CA GLU A 465 35.60 23.55 -2.37
C GLU A 465 34.38 22.73 -2.82
N LEU A 466 33.48 23.30 -3.65
CA LEU A 466 32.26 22.63 -4.11
C LEU A 466 32.54 21.27 -4.79
N HIS A 467 33.69 21.11 -5.45
CA HIS A 467 34.09 19.88 -6.14
C HIS A 467 34.29 18.69 -5.18
N ARG A 468 34.58 18.96 -3.90
CA ARG A 468 34.70 17.95 -2.84
C ARG A 468 33.36 17.55 -2.26
N VAL A 469 32.29 18.32 -2.48
CA VAL A 469 30.95 17.91 -2.04
C VAL A 469 30.49 16.74 -2.91
N LYS A 470 30.50 15.53 -2.32
CA LYS A 470 30.11 14.30 -3.02
C LYS A 470 28.70 13.87 -2.71
N GLN A 471 28.30 13.97 -1.45
CA GLN A 471 27.01 13.44 -1.00
C GLN A 471 26.27 14.43 -0.10
N ILE A 472 24.95 14.47 -0.25
CA ILE A 472 24.05 15.04 0.75
C ILE A 472 23.20 13.92 1.37
N THR A 473 23.18 13.85 2.69
CA THR A 473 22.42 12.87 3.48
C THR A 473 21.32 13.56 4.27
N LEU A 474 20.06 13.22 4.01
CA LEU A 474 18.90 13.79 4.69
C LEU A 474 17.99 12.67 5.19
N THR A 475 17.50 12.79 6.43
CA THR A 475 16.54 11.86 7.02
C THR A 475 15.12 12.19 6.56
N ASN A 476 14.43 11.27 5.90
CA ASN A 476 13.09 11.49 5.36
C ASN A 476 12.17 10.28 5.56
N ALA A 477 11.07 10.37 6.30
CA ALA A 477 10.66 11.50 7.12
C ALA A 477 11.59 11.69 8.34
N THR A 478 11.47 12.85 8.98
CA THR A 478 11.95 13.04 10.36
C THR A 478 11.26 12.04 11.30
N PHE A 479 11.81 11.84 12.50
CA PHE A 479 11.23 10.93 13.51
C PHE A 479 9.75 11.26 13.81
N ASP A 480 9.40 12.54 13.85
CA ASP A 480 8.05 13.02 14.15
C ASP A 480 7.13 13.08 12.92
N GLY A 481 7.55 12.57 11.76
CA GLY A 481 6.70 12.43 10.58
C GLY A 481 6.65 13.65 9.66
N ILE A 482 7.59 14.59 9.79
CA ILE A 482 7.72 15.71 8.85
C ILE A 482 8.46 15.24 7.61
N ILE A 483 7.81 15.37 6.45
CA ILE A 483 8.24 14.80 5.18
C ILE A 483 8.74 15.90 4.25
N TYR A 484 9.87 15.67 3.58
CA TYR A 484 10.41 16.60 2.59
C TYR A 484 9.58 16.59 1.30
N ASN A 485 9.56 17.73 0.60
CA ASN A 485 9.26 17.71 -0.83
C ASN A 485 10.51 17.27 -1.60
N VAL A 486 10.77 15.95 -1.59
CA VAL A 486 12.01 15.36 -2.09
C VAL A 486 12.31 15.78 -3.52
N LYS A 487 11.32 15.73 -4.42
CA LYS A 487 11.47 16.16 -5.82
C LYS A 487 11.99 17.60 -5.93
N ARG A 488 11.36 18.54 -5.22
CA ARG A 488 11.78 19.96 -5.24
C ARG A 488 13.19 20.14 -4.69
N TYR A 489 13.52 19.46 -3.59
CA TYR A 489 14.86 19.56 -2.99
C TYR A 489 15.92 19.05 -3.97
N MET A 490 15.70 17.87 -4.57
CA MET A 490 16.63 17.31 -5.55
C MET A 490 16.83 18.24 -6.76
N MET A 491 15.75 18.78 -7.35
CA MET A 491 15.82 19.72 -8.48
C MET A 491 16.70 20.93 -8.18
N ASP A 492 16.40 21.62 -7.08
CA ASP A 492 17.05 22.87 -6.72
C ASP A 492 18.52 22.69 -6.32
N ILE A 493 18.86 21.53 -5.74
CA ILE A 493 20.23 21.18 -5.39
C ILE A 493 21.02 20.78 -6.64
N LEU A 494 20.44 19.98 -7.54
CA LEU A 494 21.06 19.60 -8.82
C LEU A 494 21.37 20.81 -9.70
N ALA A 495 20.56 21.87 -9.63
CA ALA A 495 20.82 23.13 -10.33
C ALA A 495 22.13 23.82 -9.89
N ILE A 496 22.61 23.54 -8.67
CA ILE A 496 23.87 24.10 -8.13
C ILE A 496 25.03 23.11 -8.30
N LYS A 497 24.78 21.82 -8.01
CA LYS A 497 25.76 20.73 -8.07
C LYS A 497 25.16 19.51 -8.80
N PRO A 498 25.32 19.44 -10.14
CA PRO A 498 24.64 18.42 -10.97
C PRO A 498 25.07 16.97 -10.72
N ASP A 499 26.26 16.75 -10.18
CA ASP A 499 26.88 15.45 -9.93
C ASP A 499 26.87 15.06 -8.43
N ILE A 500 26.06 15.73 -7.60
CA ILE A 500 25.90 15.33 -6.19
C ILE A 500 25.12 14.02 -6.06
N ILE A 501 25.53 13.20 -5.09
CA ILE A 501 24.82 11.98 -4.70
C ILE A 501 23.81 12.32 -3.60
N PHE A 502 22.55 11.92 -3.79
CA PHE A 502 21.52 12.03 -2.76
C PHE A 502 21.43 10.72 -1.99
N HIS A 503 21.61 10.80 -0.68
CA HIS A 503 21.34 9.72 0.26
C HIS A 503 20.16 10.12 1.14
N TRP A 504 18.97 9.60 0.81
CA TRP A 504 17.78 9.77 1.62
C TRP A 504 17.68 8.58 2.59
N ASP A 505 17.83 8.86 3.90
CA ASP A 505 17.64 7.83 4.93
C ASP A 505 16.14 7.72 5.23
N GLU A 506 15.48 6.77 4.56
CA GLU A 506 14.04 6.53 4.64
C GLU A 506 13.66 5.37 5.57
N ALA A 507 14.48 5.11 6.61
CA ALA A 507 14.22 4.04 7.59
C ALA A 507 12.80 4.09 8.21
N TRP A 508 12.26 5.30 8.42
CA TRP A 508 10.93 5.53 8.99
C TRP A 508 9.81 5.68 7.97
N PHE A 509 10.11 5.66 6.66
CA PHE A 509 9.17 6.13 5.64
C PHE A 509 9.06 5.22 4.41
N SER A 510 9.54 3.98 4.51
CA SER A 510 9.44 3.00 3.42
C SER A 510 8.00 2.65 3.02
N PHE A 511 7.01 2.88 3.89
CA PHE A 511 5.60 2.69 3.54
C PHE A 511 5.08 3.80 2.59
N GLY A 512 5.79 4.93 2.48
CA GLY A 512 5.42 6.05 1.63
C GLY A 512 5.26 5.67 0.15
N TYR A 513 5.95 4.61 -0.28
CA TYR A 513 5.87 4.08 -1.64
C TYR A 513 4.52 3.45 -2.00
N PHE A 514 3.69 3.13 -1.02
CA PHE A 514 2.45 2.37 -1.21
C PHE A 514 1.19 3.21 -1.05
N ASN A 515 1.33 4.50 -0.75
CA ASN A 515 0.19 5.40 -0.61
C ASN A 515 0.33 6.60 -1.56
N PRO A 516 -0.64 6.84 -2.46
CA PRO A 516 -0.61 7.93 -3.42
C PRO A 516 -0.42 9.32 -2.82
N LEU A 517 -0.82 9.53 -1.56
CA LEU A 517 -0.61 10.78 -0.83
C LEU A 517 0.87 11.18 -0.73
N TYR A 518 1.78 10.21 -0.79
CA TYR A 518 3.21 10.43 -0.65
C TYR A 518 3.96 10.45 -1.99
N HIS A 519 3.25 10.43 -3.12
CA HIS A 519 3.89 10.55 -4.43
C HIS A 519 4.76 11.82 -4.53
N GLY A 520 5.97 11.63 -5.03
CA GLY A 520 7.00 12.68 -5.12
C GLY A 520 7.63 13.10 -3.79
N LYS A 521 7.29 12.42 -2.68
CA LYS A 521 7.87 12.62 -1.34
C LYS A 521 8.84 11.51 -0.93
N THR A 522 8.97 10.45 -1.71
CA THR A 522 10.00 9.42 -1.53
C THR A 522 11.15 9.62 -2.51
N ALA A 523 12.32 9.09 -2.16
CA ALA A 523 13.53 9.23 -2.94
C ALA A 523 13.41 8.64 -4.36
N MET A 524 12.91 7.42 -4.50
CA MET A 524 12.87 6.76 -5.82
C MET A 524 11.78 7.36 -6.72
N ASP A 525 10.63 7.76 -6.17
CA ASP A 525 9.59 8.45 -6.95
C ASP A 525 10.13 9.77 -7.53
N ALA A 526 10.81 10.55 -6.69
CA ALA A 526 11.44 11.79 -7.14
C ALA A 526 12.52 11.51 -8.20
N ALA A 527 13.42 10.55 -7.97
CA ALA A 527 14.49 10.21 -8.91
C ALA A 527 13.94 9.77 -10.29
N ASN A 528 12.89 8.95 -10.30
CA ASN A 528 12.24 8.50 -11.53
C ASN A 528 11.58 9.66 -12.27
N ALA A 529 10.84 10.51 -11.55
CA ALA A 529 10.19 11.68 -12.13
C ALA A 529 11.18 12.70 -12.71
N LEU A 530 12.37 12.84 -12.13
CA LEU A 530 13.43 13.72 -12.67
C LEU A 530 14.17 13.10 -13.84
N THR A 531 14.31 11.77 -13.85
CA THR A 531 14.95 11.06 -14.97
C THR A 531 14.08 11.09 -16.22
N SER A 532 12.75 11.01 -16.07
CA SER A 532 11.80 11.09 -17.18
C SER A 532 11.61 12.51 -17.77
N MET A 533 12.17 13.54 -17.14
CA MET A 533 12.17 14.92 -17.66
C MET A 533 13.32 15.19 -18.64
N LYS A 534 14.31 14.29 -18.70
CA LYS A 534 15.39 14.33 -19.69
C LYS A 534 14.90 13.72 -20.99
#